data_AF-A0A535DPN0-F1
#
_entry.id   AF-A0A535DPN0-F1
#
_cell.length_a   1.000
_cell.length_b   1.000
_cell.length_c   1.000
_cell.angle_alpha   90.00
_cell.angle_beta   90.00
_cell.angle_gamma   90.00
#
_symmetry.space_group_name_H-M   'P 1'
#
loop_
_entity.id
_entity.type
_entity.pdbx_description
1 polymer ?
#
loop_
_entity_poly.entity_id
_entity_poly.type
_entity_poly.pdbx_seq_one_letter_code
_entity_poly.pdbx_strand_id
1 'polypeptide(L)'
;MTRAAPAAPSAGRRMSPMTLISFIAIAVVASMVLIYGFSNTFNLILINPLINALIVLDRLVFGEFGVAIILFTLLVRLATLPFTIRQFQSMKSMQAAQPRLEEVRKKFKDPRKRSEEEMKIMREHGFNPLGCVMPMVIQFGLFFCLYRALVFTMGGSPESLIGLSQRLYPWSFIHESVPLNQHFLWLNLGQPDTTFILPILVGYATYVQQKLSITPNATPQQAQQQQMMTWMMPLILVWISLSLPSGVGVYWVATNIFTLFASYYVYGRRGLGSWWHVLLPLPTPTPAPAPAARSQQQAAAEKNEQSDDDRPERVTAPASKVRAAHGKRRGKRKNRR
;
A
#
# COMPACT_ATOMS: atom_id res chain seq x y z
N MET A 1 52.26 49.46 3.35
CA MET A 1 52.60 49.03 1.98
C MET A 1 53.10 47.59 2.09
N THR A 2 52.55 46.52 1.52
CA THR A 2 51.44 46.32 0.58
C THR A 2 51.08 44.83 0.74
N ARG A 3 49.81 44.51 1.02
CA ARG A 3 49.32 43.14 1.26
C ARG A 3 49.16 42.45 -0.12
N ALA A 4 49.91 41.38 -0.38
CA ALA A 4 49.79 40.60 -1.62
C ALA A 4 48.40 39.96 -1.71
N ALA A 5 47.74 40.10 -2.86
CA ALA A 5 46.42 39.55 -3.14
C ALA A 5 46.48 38.02 -3.37
N PRO A 6 45.44 37.25 -2.97
CA PRO A 6 45.39 35.81 -3.23
C PRO A 6 45.09 35.51 -4.70
N ALA A 7 45.78 34.50 -5.24
CA ALA A 7 45.64 34.04 -6.62
C ALA A 7 44.22 33.55 -6.93
N ALA A 8 43.70 33.90 -8.11
CA ALA A 8 42.39 33.49 -8.60
C ALA A 8 42.32 31.97 -8.87
N PRO A 9 41.15 31.33 -8.65
CA PRO A 9 40.98 29.91 -8.96
C PRO A 9 41.06 29.67 -10.48
N SER A 10 41.86 28.68 -10.87
CA SER A 10 42.03 28.26 -12.28
C SER A 10 40.68 27.95 -12.92
N ALA A 11 40.34 28.68 -13.99
CA ALA A 11 39.16 28.44 -14.80
C ALA A 11 39.13 26.98 -15.28
N GLY A 12 38.10 26.24 -14.89
CA GLY A 12 37.85 24.88 -15.37
C GLY A 12 37.88 24.86 -16.89
N ARG A 13 38.69 23.97 -17.47
CA ARG A 13 38.92 23.82 -18.90
C ARG A 13 37.55 23.59 -19.58
N ARG A 14 36.98 24.64 -20.19
CA ARG A 14 35.70 24.55 -20.90
C ARG A 14 35.85 23.51 -22.01
N MET A 15 35.07 22.43 -21.93
CA MET A 15 35.03 21.43 -22.99
C MET A 15 34.67 22.09 -24.31
N SER A 16 35.38 21.73 -25.39
CA SER A 16 35.08 22.25 -26.71
C SER A 16 33.67 21.76 -27.12
N PRO A 17 32.89 22.57 -27.86
CA PRO A 17 31.55 22.17 -28.30
C PRO A 17 31.55 20.83 -29.04
N MET A 18 32.61 20.51 -29.80
CA MET A 18 32.78 19.20 -30.44
C MET A 18 32.94 18.04 -29.46
N THR A 19 33.71 18.22 -28.37
CA THR A 19 33.81 17.18 -27.32
C THR A 19 32.48 16.99 -26.60
N LEU A 20 31.74 18.07 -26.30
CA LEU A 20 30.43 17.99 -25.67
C LEU A 20 29.42 17.23 -26.54
N ILE A 21 29.38 17.52 -27.85
CA ILE A 21 28.50 16.83 -28.81
C ILE A 21 28.85 15.33 -28.88
N SER A 22 30.14 14.98 -28.90
CA SER A 22 30.58 13.58 -28.90
C SER A 22 30.16 12.84 -27.63
N PHE A 23 30.27 13.46 -26.45
CA PHE A 23 29.82 12.85 -25.20
C PHE A 23 28.30 12.64 -25.16
N ILE A 24 27.53 13.61 -25.66
CA ILE A 24 26.07 13.47 -25.77
C ILE A 24 25.71 12.34 -26.74
N ALA A 25 26.35 12.28 -27.91
CA ALA A 25 26.11 11.22 -28.89
C ALA A 25 26.42 9.83 -28.32
N ILE A 26 27.56 9.67 -27.62
CA ILE A 26 27.93 8.41 -26.96
C ILE A 26 26.93 8.05 -25.86
N ALA A 27 26.50 9.01 -25.04
CA ALA A 27 25.51 8.77 -23.98
C ALA A 27 24.15 8.37 -24.56
N VAL A 28 23.72 8.98 -25.67
CA VAL A 28 22.47 8.63 -26.37
C VAL A 28 22.56 7.24 -26.99
N VAL A 29 23.67 6.90 -27.65
CA VAL A 29 23.88 5.57 -28.24
C VAL A 29 23.97 4.50 -27.15
N ALA A 30 24.72 4.73 -26.07
CA ALA A 30 24.79 3.81 -24.93
C ALA A 30 23.43 3.63 -24.26
N SER A 31 22.65 4.71 -24.12
CA SER A 31 21.28 4.66 -23.62
C SER A 31 20.37 3.88 -24.58
N MET A 32 20.49 4.08 -25.90
CA MET A 32 19.76 3.27 -26.89
C MET A 32 20.11 1.79 -26.77
N VAL A 33 21.41 1.44 -26.73
CA VAL A 33 21.84 0.04 -26.62
C VAL A 33 21.37 -0.59 -25.31
N LEU A 34 21.41 0.16 -24.20
CA LEU A 34 20.86 -0.28 -22.92
C LEU A 34 19.33 -0.44 -23.00
N ILE A 35 18.59 0.53 -23.54
CA ILE A 35 17.13 0.49 -23.62
C ILE A 35 16.65 -0.63 -24.55
N TYR A 36 17.20 -0.72 -25.76
CA TYR A 36 16.84 -1.75 -26.74
C TYR A 36 17.35 -3.13 -26.35
N GLY A 37 18.59 -3.22 -25.84
CA GLY A 37 19.18 -4.48 -25.38
C GLY A 37 18.49 -5.02 -24.12
N PHE A 38 18.20 -4.16 -23.15
CA PHE A 38 17.40 -4.52 -21.97
C PHE A 38 15.99 -4.94 -22.39
N SER A 39 15.32 -4.16 -23.25
CA SER A 39 13.98 -4.50 -23.75
C SER A 39 13.96 -5.88 -24.42
N ASN A 40 14.91 -6.17 -25.33
CA ASN A 40 14.94 -7.44 -26.03
C ASN A 40 15.21 -8.63 -25.09
N THR A 41 16.20 -8.49 -24.21
CA THR A 41 16.56 -9.53 -23.23
C THR A 41 15.43 -9.76 -22.22
N PHE A 42 14.80 -8.69 -21.74
CA PHE A 42 13.66 -8.74 -20.84
C PHE A 42 12.44 -9.40 -21.49
N ASN A 43 12.16 -9.08 -22.76
CA ASN A 43 11.07 -9.72 -23.49
C ASN A 43 11.35 -11.22 -23.67
N LEU A 44 12.58 -11.60 -24.04
CA LEU A 44 12.96 -12.99 -24.29
C LEU A 44 12.95 -13.85 -23.02
N ILE A 45 13.47 -13.34 -21.91
CA ILE A 45 13.67 -14.11 -20.67
C ILE A 45 12.44 -14.10 -19.77
N LEU A 46 11.68 -13.00 -19.74
CA LEU A 46 10.56 -12.85 -18.81
C LEU A 46 9.21 -12.82 -19.52
N ILE A 47 9.03 -11.95 -20.50
CA ILE A 47 7.69 -11.74 -21.08
C ILE A 47 7.26 -12.93 -21.95
N ASN A 48 8.10 -13.40 -22.88
CA ASN A 48 7.73 -14.47 -23.81
C ASN A 48 7.45 -15.79 -23.08
N PRO A 49 8.30 -16.27 -22.13
CA PRO A 49 7.97 -17.46 -21.36
C PRO A 49 6.67 -17.28 -20.55
N LEU A 50 6.43 -16.09 -20.01
CA LEU A 50 5.21 -15.81 -19.24
C LEU A 50 3.96 -15.83 -20.13
N ILE A 51 4.00 -15.24 -21.32
CA ILE A 51 2.90 -15.30 -22.30
C ILE A 51 2.61 -16.75 -22.69
N ASN A 52 3.65 -17.51 -23.05
CA ASN A 52 3.48 -18.90 -23.45
C ASN A 52 2.96 -19.76 -22.28
N ALA A 53 3.45 -19.54 -21.06
CA ALA A 53 2.94 -20.21 -19.87
C ALA A 53 1.46 -19.91 -19.65
N LEU A 54 1.01 -18.66 -19.79
CA LEU A 54 -0.40 -18.30 -19.66
C LEU A 54 -1.27 -19.00 -20.71
N ILE A 55 -0.80 -19.10 -21.96
CA ILE A 55 -1.58 -19.76 -23.04
C ILE A 55 -1.63 -21.28 -22.86
N VAL A 56 -0.55 -21.89 -22.37
CA VAL A 56 -0.57 -23.31 -21.98
C VAL A 56 -1.57 -23.55 -20.86
N LEU A 57 -1.59 -22.66 -19.85
CA LEU A 57 -2.53 -22.76 -18.74
C LEU A 57 -3.97 -22.52 -19.17
N ASP A 58 -4.22 -21.60 -20.11
CA ASP A 58 -5.52 -21.36 -20.72
C ASP A 58 -6.09 -22.64 -21.36
N ARG A 59 -5.28 -23.33 -22.16
CA ARG A 59 -5.67 -24.63 -22.75
C ARG A 59 -5.92 -25.69 -21.67
N LEU A 60 -5.14 -25.71 -20.60
CA LEU A 60 -5.32 -26.64 -19.48
C LEU A 60 -6.65 -26.43 -18.75
N VAL A 61 -7.12 -25.18 -18.66
CA VAL A 61 -8.37 -24.80 -17.96
C VAL A 61 -9.55 -24.61 -18.92
N PHE A 62 -9.53 -25.31 -20.05
CA PHE A 62 -10.61 -25.35 -21.04
C PHE A 62 -10.91 -24.00 -21.73
N GLY A 63 -9.91 -23.13 -21.87
CA GLY A 63 -10.04 -21.83 -22.55
C GLY A 63 -10.59 -20.71 -21.67
N GLU A 64 -10.61 -20.90 -20.35
CA GLU A 64 -11.01 -19.86 -19.39
C GLU A 64 -9.80 -19.03 -18.94
N PHE A 65 -9.48 -17.98 -19.71
CA PHE A 65 -8.26 -17.20 -19.50
C PHE A 65 -8.16 -16.56 -18.11
N GLY A 66 -9.30 -16.16 -17.51
CA GLY A 66 -9.33 -15.64 -16.14
C GLY A 66 -8.90 -16.69 -15.11
N VAL A 67 -9.31 -17.95 -15.29
CA VAL A 67 -8.85 -19.08 -14.47
C VAL A 67 -7.38 -19.36 -14.72
N ALA A 68 -6.90 -19.21 -15.96
CA ALA A 68 -5.48 -19.36 -16.29
C ALA A 68 -4.60 -18.35 -15.55
N ILE A 69 -5.03 -17.09 -15.45
CA ILE A 69 -4.36 -16.04 -14.67
C ILE A 69 -4.30 -16.45 -13.19
N ILE A 70 -5.41 -16.92 -12.61
CA ILE A 70 -5.46 -17.36 -11.21
C ILE A 70 -4.50 -18.55 -10.99
N LEU A 71 -4.55 -19.55 -11.86
CA LEU A 71 -3.70 -20.74 -11.77
C LEU A 71 -2.22 -20.38 -11.91
N PHE A 72 -1.87 -19.52 -12.86
CA PHE A 72 -0.51 -18.99 -13.01
C PHE A 72 -0.05 -18.29 -11.73
N THR A 73 -0.92 -17.46 -11.16
CA THR A 73 -0.65 -16.77 -9.89
C THR A 73 -0.35 -17.76 -8.78
N LEU A 74 -1.18 -18.80 -8.63
CA LEU A 74 -0.99 -19.84 -7.63
C LEU A 74 0.33 -20.59 -7.83
N LEU A 75 0.70 -20.94 -9.07
CA LEU A 75 1.95 -21.62 -9.38
C LEU A 75 3.18 -20.78 -9.00
N VAL A 76 3.21 -19.51 -9.40
CA VAL A 76 4.30 -18.59 -9.04
C VAL A 76 4.37 -18.39 -7.53
N ARG A 77 3.20 -18.29 -6.87
CA ARG A 77 3.10 -18.14 -5.43
C ARG A 77 3.53 -19.37 -4.66
N LEU A 78 3.23 -20.57 -5.15
CA LEU A 78 3.73 -21.83 -4.59
C LEU A 78 5.25 -21.94 -4.77
N ALA A 79 5.79 -21.58 -5.93
CA ALA A 79 7.23 -21.55 -6.16
C ALA A 79 7.95 -20.56 -5.22
N THR A 80 7.31 -19.42 -4.91
CA THR A 80 7.86 -18.39 -4.01
C THR A 80 7.46 -18.58 -2.55
N LEU A 81 6.64 -19.59 -2.22
CA LEU A 81 6.14 -19.86 -0.88
C LEU A 81 7.25 -20.00 0.18
N PRO A 82 8.36 -20.75 -0.01
CA PRO A 82 9.40 -20.84 1.02
C PRO A 82 10.02 -19.48 1.32
N PHE A 83 10.09 -18.59 0.33
CA PHE A 83 10.55 -17.22 0.53
C PHE A 83 9.51 -16.38 1.28
N THR A 84 8.23 -16.46 0.91
CA THR A 84 7.14 -15.74 1.59
C THR A 84 6.99 -16.17 3.05
N ILE A 85 7.14 -17.45 3.36
CA ILE A 85 7.11 -17.97 4.74
C ILE A 85 8.25 -17.35 5.55
N ARG A 86 9.47 -17.33 5.01
CA ARG A 86 10.62 -16.67 5.67
C ARG A 86 10.39 -15.18 5.90
N GLN A 87 9.79 -14.49 4.94
CA GLN A 87 9.42 -13.08 5.06
C GLN A 87 8.45 -12.85 6.23
N PHE A 88 7.38 -13.64 6.33
CA PHE A 88 6.42 -13.52 7.44
C PHE A 88 7.03 -13.93 8.78
N GLN A 89 7.94 -14.90 8.79
CA GLN A 89 8.62 -15.28 10.02
C GLN A 89 9.51 -14.17 10.56
N SER A 90 10.21 -13.43 9.67
CA SER A 90 10.97 -12.23 10.05
C SER A 90 10.09 -11.11 10.59
N MET A 91 8.86 -10.98 10.08
CA MET A 91 7.87 -10.01 10.60
C MET A 91 7.38 -10.42 11.99
N LYS A 92 7.14 -11.72 12.21
CA LYS A 92 6.76 -12.28 13.51
C LYS A 92 7.84 -12.08 14.57
N SER A 93 9.12 -12.26 14.23
CA SER A 93 10.22 -12.00 15.17
C SER A 93 10.35 -10.52 15.53
N MET A 94 10.12 -9.62 14.58
CA MET A 94 10.04 -8.18 14.84
C MET A 94 8.90 -7.82 15.80
N GLN A 95 7.73 -8.45 15.66
CA GLN A 95 6.61 -8.26 16.61
C GLN A 95 7.00 -8.69 18.03
N ALA A 96 7.78 -9.76 18.18
CA ALA A 96 8.27 -10.20 19.49
C ALA A 96 9.33 -9.25 20.11
N ALA A 97 10.05 -8.49 19.27
CA ALA A 97 11.05 -7.52 19.72
C ALA A 97 10.43 -6.17 20.15
N GLN A 98 9.15 -5.91 19.87
CA GLN A 98 8.44 -4.66 20.20
C GLN A 98 8.62 -4.17 21.65
N PRO A 99 8.42 -5.00 22.71
CA PRO A 99 8.58 -4.52 24.09
C PRO A 99 9.99 -4.00 24.37
N ARG A 100 11.04 -4.64 23.82
CA ARG A 100 12.43 -4.20 23.99
C ARG A 100 12.72 -2.93 23.20
N LEU A 101 12.13 -2.77 22.01
CA LEU A 101 12.21 -1.54 21.24
C LEU A 101 11.56 -0.36 21.99
N GLU A 102 10.45 -0.60 22.68
CA GLU A 102 9.83 0.42 23.55
C GLU A 102 10.71 0.82 24.74
N GLU A 103 11.37 -0.16 25.38
CA GLU A 103 12.31 0.11 26.48
C GLU A 103 13.50 0.95 26.04
N VAL A 104 14.11 0.63 24.89
CA VAL A 104 15.21 1.42 24.31
C VAL A 104 14.77 2.84 24.00
N ARG A 105 13.56 3.01 23.45
CA ARG A 105 12.99 4.34 23.17
C ARG A 105 12.81 5.19 24.43
N LYS A 106 12.36 4.57 25.53
CA LYS A 106 12.19 5.24 26.83
C LYS A 106 13.55 5.58 27.46
N LYS A 107 14.53 4.68 27.34
CA LYS A 107 15.87 4.81 27.94
C LYS A 107 16.74 5.84 27.21
N PHE A 108 16.66 5.91 25.89
CA PHE A 108 17.50 6.79 25.08
C PHE A 108 16.70 7.94 24.46
N LYS A 109 16.91 9.15 25.01
CA LYS A 109 16.37 10.40 24.45
C LYS A 109 17.10 10.86 23.19
N ASP A 110 18.40 10.56 23.09
CA ASP A 110 19.23 10.88 21.93
C ASP A 110 18.80 10.04 20.70
N PRO A 111 18.40 10.67 19.58
CA PRO A 111 17.92 9.96 18.40
C PRO A 111 18.99 9.07 17.74
N ARG A 112 20.27 9.43 17.83
CA ARG A 112 21.34 8.63 17.21
C ARG A 112 21.55 7.32 17.95
N LYS A 113 21.78 7.41 19.27
CA LYS A 113 21.94 6.23 20.13
C LYS A 113 20.70 5.34 20.13
N ARG A 114 19.50 5.93 20.11
CA ARG A 114 18.25 5.18 19.97
C ARG A 114 18.23 4.37 18.67
N SER A 115 18.51 4.99 17.53
CA SER A 115 18.49 4.32 16.22
C SER A 115 19.50 3.16 16.16
N GLU A 116 20.68 3.35 16.74
CA GLU A 116 21.72 2.31 16.82
C GLU A 116 21.29 1.12 17.67
N GLU A 117 20.75 1.36 18.88
CA GLU A 117 20.26 0.30 19.76
C GLU A 117 19.01 -0.40 19.20
N GLU A 118 18.10 0.34 18.56
CA GLU A 118 16.97 -0.25 17.82
C GLU A 118 17.48 -1.18 16.73
N MET A 119 18.46 -0.76 15.93
CA MET A 119 19.06 -1.60 14.88
C MET A 119 19.77 -2.84 15.44
N LYS A 120 20.45 -2.73 16.58
CA LYS A 120 21.07 -3.88 17.27
C LYS A 120 20.02 -4.90 17.69
N ILE A 121 18.94 -4.46 18.34
CA ILE A 121 17.83 -5.34 18.72
C ILE A 121 17.24 -6.02 17.49
N MET A 122 17.03 -5.29 16.39
CA MET A 122 16.54 -5.88 15.14
C MET A 122 17.47 -6.98 14.63
N ARG A 123 18.79 -6.74 14.62
CA ARG A 123 19.79 -7.73 14.19
C ARG A 123 19.87 -8.95 15.11
N GLU A 124 19.80 -8.76 16.42
CA GLU A 124 19.78 -9.85 17.41
C GLU A 124 18.58 -10.78 17.22
N HIS A 125 17.43 -10.24 16.80
CA HIS A 125 16.23 -11.02 16.48
C HIS A 125 16.19 -11.54 15.04
N GLY A 126 17.33 -11.51 14.34
CA GLY A 126 17.50 -12.06 13.00
C GLY A 126 16.82 -11.26 11.88
N PHE A 127 16.41 -10.01 12.15
CA PHE A 127 15.74 -9.16 11.17
C PHE A 127 16.75 -8.47 10.25
N ASN A 128 16.65 -8.73 8.94
CA ASN A 128 17.45 -8.06 7.92
C ASN A 128 16.59 -7.01 7.18
N PRO A 129 16.95 -5.71 7.22
CA PRO A 129 16.19 -4.66 6.53
C PRO A 129 16.08 -4.88 5.00
N LEU A 130 17.08 -5.52 4.38
CA LEU A 130 17.01 -5.87 2.95
C LEU A 130 15.98 -6.97 2.65
N GLY A 131 15.74 -7.86 3.61
CA GLY A 131 14.71 -8.90 3.52
C GLY A 131 13.29 -8.35 3.39
N CYS A 132 13.06 -7.11 3.85
CA CYS A 132 11.76 -6.44 3.73
C CYS A 132 11.57 -5.72 2.40
N VAL A 133 12.65 -5.28 1.74
CA VAL A 133 12.56 -4.56 0.46
C VAL A 133 12.51 -5.53 -0.73
N MET A 134 13.19 -6.67 -0.64
CA MET A 134 13.24 -7.68 -1.71
C MET A 134 11.87 -8.12 -2.25
N PRO A 135 10.85 -8.41 -1.40
CA PRO A 135 9.52 -8.79 -1.85
C PRO A 135 8.83 -7.70 -2.67
N MET A 136 9.07 -6.43 -2.32
CA MET A 136 8.49 -5.30 -3.04
C MET A 136 9.07 -5.18 -4.45
N VAL A 137 10.38 -5.34 -4.61
CA VAL A 137 11.05 -5.32 -5.93
C VAL A 137 10.57 -6.48 -6.79
N ILE A 138 10.53 -7.70 -6.23
CA ILE A 138 10.02 -8.88 -6.95
C ILE A 138 8.55 -8.67 -7.31
N GLN A 139 7.73 -8.13 -6.41
CA GLN A 139 6.31 -7.89 -6.64
C GLN A 139 6.09 -6.90 -7.79
N PHE A 140 6.80 -5.78 -7.81
CA PHE A 140 6.69 -4.79 -8.88
C PHE A 140 7.23 -5.32 -10.22
N GLY A 141 8.33 -6.08 -10.20
CA GLY A 141 8.87 -6.72 -11.40
C GLY A 141 7.89 -7.74 -12.00
N LEU A 142 7.32 -8.63 -11.16
CA LEU A 142 6.33 -9.61 -11.58
C LEU A 142 5.06 -8.95 -12.11
N PHE A 143 4.57 -7.92 -11.41
CA PHE A 143 3.44 -7.12 -11.85
C PHE A 143 3.69 -6.49 -13.23
N PHE A 144 4.86 -5.87 -13.44
CA PHE A 144 5.20 -5.25 -14.72
C PHE A 144 5.26 -6.29 -15.85
N CYS A 145 5.83 -7.47 -15.61
CA CYS A 145 5.85 -8.56 -16.57
C CYS A 145 4.44 -9.02 -16.94
N LEU A 146 3.60 -9.25 -15.93
CA LEU A 146 2.24 -9.74 -16.13
C LEU A 146 1.37 -8.69 -16.82
N TYR A 147 1.43 -7.43 -16.41
CA TYR A 147 0.73 -6.33 -17.07
C TYR A 147 1.08 -6.26 -18.56
N ARG A 148 2.39 -6.29 -18.90
CA ARG A 148 2.82 -6.27 -20.30
C ARG A 148 2.34 -7.50 -21.07
N ALA A 149 2.36 -8.68 -20.46
CA ALA A 149 1.85 -9.89 -21.10
C ALA A 149 0.34 -9.83 -21.33
N LEU A 150 -0.44 -9.33 -20.37
CA LEU A 150 -1.89 -9.20 -20.48
C LEU A 150 -2.30 -8.15 -21.54
N VAL A 151 -1.67 -6.97 -21.53
CA VAL A 151 -1.91 -5.96 -22.57
C VAL A 151 -1.58 -6.50 -23.96
N PHE A 152 -0.52 -7.32 -24.07
CA PHE A 152 -0.11 -7.88 -25.34
C PHE A 152 -1.01 -9.01 -25.83
N THR A 153 -1.48 -9.87 -24.92
CA THR A 153 -2.35 -11.02 -25.24
C THR A 153 -3.81 -10.61 -25.47
N MET A 154 -4.27 -9.55 -24.80
CA MET A 154 -5.69 -9.17 -24.75
C MET A 154 -5.97 -7.78 -25.34
N GLY A 155 -4.99 -7.13 -25.96
CA GLY A 155 -5.05 -5.73 -26.42
C GLY A 155 -6.13 -5.40 -27.44
N GLY A 156 -6.95 -6.36 -27.87
CA GLY A 156 -8.17 -6.17 -28.66
C GLY A 156 -7.93 -5.65 -30.09
N SER A 157 -6.70 -5.32 -30.43
CA SER A 157 -6.31 -4.80 -31.74
C SER A 157 -5.80 -5.94 -32.65
N PRO A 158 -6.12 -5.94 -33.94
CA PRO A 158 -5.60 -6.95 -34.89
C PRO A 158 -4.06 -7.06 -34.88
N GLU A 159 -3.37 -5.96 -34.62
CA GLU A 159 -1.91 -5.91 -34.52
C GLU A 159 -1.39 -6.67 -33.29
N SER A 160 -2.13 -6.64 -32.18
CA SER A 160 -1.77 -7.41 -30.98
C SER A 160 -1.81 -8.91 -31.22
N LEU A 161 -2.74 -9.40 -32.04
CA LEU A 161 -2.84 -10.81 -32.43
C LEU A 161 -1.67 -11.24 -33.32
N ILE A 162 -1.28 -10.40 -34.28
CA ILE A 162 -0.12 -10.65 -35.15
C ILE A 162 1.17 -10.66 -34.32
N GLY A 163 1.33 -9.68 -33.43
CA GLY A 163 2.45 -9.63 -32.50
C GLY A 163 2.47 -10.82 -31.55
N LEU A 164 1.30 -11.28 -31.09
CA LEU A 164 1.17 -12.47 -30.26
C LEU A 164 1.70 -13.69 -31.00
N SER A 165 1.26 -13.93 -32.22
CA SER A 165 1.72 -15.03 -33.05
C SER A 165 3.24 -15.09 -33.22
N GLN A 166 3.92 -13.94 -33.27
CA GLN A 166 5.38 -13.86 -33.39
C GLN A 166 6.13 -14.19 -32.09
N ARG A 167 5.47 -14.13 -30.94
CA ARG A 167 6.07 -14.42 -29.62
C ARG A 167 5.73 -15.81 -29.10
N LEU A 168 4.81 -16.50 -29.76
CA LEU A 168 4.48 -17.87 -29.44
C LEU A 168 5.66 -18.79 -29.79
N TYR A 169 5.90 -19.76 -28.92
CA TYR A 169 6.82 -20.84 -29.24
C TYR A 169 6.22 -21.73 -30.32
N PRO A 170 7.05 -22.38 -31.17
CA PRO A 170 6.62 -23.19 -32.31
C PRO A 170 6.05 -24.55 -31.86
N TRP A 171 5.26 -24.55 -30.80
CA TRP A 171 4.56 -25.72 -30.29
C TRP A 171 3.19 -25.77 -30.97
N SER A 172 2.94 -26.86 -31.70
CA SER A 172 1.76 -27.04 -32.56
C SER A 172 0.42 -26.80 -31.85
N PHE A 173 0.34 -27.05 -30.54
CA PHE A 173 -0.87 -26.91 -29.74
C PHE A 173 -1.16 -25.48 -29.25
N ILE A 174 -0.26 -24.51 -29.43
CA ILE A 174 -0.48 -23.13 -28.94
C ILE A 174 -1.34 -22.33 -29.93
N HIS A 175 -1.21 -22.61 -31.23
CA HIS A 175 -1.85 -21.83 -32.30
C HIS A 175 -3.37 -22.02 -32.38
N GLU A 176 -3.91 -23.15 -31.88
CA GLU A 176 -5.35 -23.43 -31.85
C GLU A 176 -6.10 -22.65 -30.76
N SER A 177 -5.41 -22.21 -29.71
CA SER A 177 -5.97 -21.51 -28.54
C SER A 177 -6.21 -20.01 -28.79
N VAL A 178 -5.97 -19.52 -30.02
CA VAL A 178 -6.14 -18.11 -30.39
C VAL A 178 -7.34 -18.01 -31.35
N PRO A 179 -8.35 -17.16 -31.08
CA PRO A 179 -8.40 -16.07 -30.09
C PRO A 179 -8.77 -16.53 -28.67
N LEU A 180 -8.11 -15.92 -27.67
CA LEU A 180 -8.34 -16.20 -26.24
C LEU A 180 -9.72 -15.70 -25.80
N ASN A 181 -10.41 -16.46 -24.95
CA ASN A 181 -11.64 -15.99 -24.32
C ASN A 181 -11.32 -14.87 -23.32
N GLN A 182 -11.80 -13.67 -23.63
CA GLN A 182 -11.51 -12.48 -22.83
C GLN A 182 -12.53 -12.24 -21.70
N HIS A 183 -13.61 -13.03 -21.66
CA HIS A 183 -14.64 -12.89 -20.65
C HIS A 183 -14.33 -13.78 -19.45
N PHE A 184 -14.46 -13.22 -18.26
CA PHE A 184 -14.36 -13.96 -17.01
C PHE A 184 -15.28 -13.33 -15.97
N LEU A 185 -16.26 -14.08 -15.48
CA LEU A 185 -17.34 -13.55 -14.63
C LEU A 185 -18.05 -12.38 -15.33
N TRP A 186 -18.14 -11.21 -14.70
CA TRP A 186 -18.68 -9.98 -15.28
C TRP A 186 -17.62 -9.12 -15.99
N LEU A 187 -16.39 -9.60 -16.09
CA LEU A 187 -15.23 -8.83 -16.54
C LEU A 187 -14.90 -9.12 -18.01
N ASN A 188 -14.44 -8.07 -18.70
CA ASN A 188 -13.65 -8.21 -19.91
C ASN A 188 -12.18 -7.98 -19.54
N LEU A 189 -11.39 -9.06 -19.53
CA LEU A 189 -10.03 -9.11 -18.99
C LEU A 189 -9.04 -8.17 -19.72
N GLY A 190 -9.31 -7.82 -20.98
CA GLY A 190 -8.50 -6.90 -21.77
C GLY A 190 -8.83 -5.41 -21.54
N GLN A 191 -9.93 -5.12 -20.86
CA GLN A 191 -10.42 -3.76 -20.60
C GLN A 191 -10.49 -3.47 -19.08
N PRO A 192 -10.45 -2.20 -18.67
CA PRO A 192 -10.72 -1.84 -17.28
C PRO A 192 -12.13 -2.24 -16.84
N ASP A 193 -12.28 -2.60 -15.56
CA ASP A 193 -13.59 -2.93 -14.99
C ASP A 193 -14.43 -1.66 -14.77
N THR A 194 -15.53 -1.54 -15.51
CA THR A 194 -16.47 -0.41 -15.42
C THR A 194 -17.47 -0.54 -14.27
N THR A 195 -17.59 -1.71 -13.65
CA THR A 195 -18.52 -1.94 -12.52
C THR A 195 -17.94 -1.47 -11.18
N PHE A 196 -16.66 -1.13 -11.13
CA PHE A 196 -15.90 -0.75 -9.94
C PHE A 196 -15.76 -1.85 -8.87
N ILE A 197 -16.39 -3.02 -9.07
CA ILE A 197 -16.39 -4.13 -8.11
C ILE A 197 -14.96 -4.65 -7.92
N LEU A 198 -14.26 -4.93 -9.00
CA LEU A 198 -12.92 -5.51 -8.94
C LEU A 198 -11.87 -4.54 -8.34
N PRO A 199 -11.80 -3.26 -8.74
CA PRO A 199 -10.93 -2.27 -8.10
C PRO A 199 -11.16 -2.16 -6.59
N ILE A 200 -12.43 -2.13 -6.15
CA ILE A 200 -12.77 -2.09 -4.72
C ILE A 200 -12.28 -3.36 -4.01
N LEU A 201 -12.47 -4.53 -4.62
CA LEU A 201 -11.95 -5.79 -4.08
C LEU A 201 -10.42 -5.80 -3.97
N VAL A 202 -9.70 -5.26 -4.97
CA VAL A 202 -8.24 -5.12 -4.93
C VAL A 202 -7.81 -4.23 -3.76
N GLY A 203 -8.44 -3.06 -3.61
CA GLY A 203 -8.18 -2.14 -2.51
C GLY A 203 -8.46 -2.78 -1.16
N TYR A 204 -9.64 -3.37 -0.99
CA TYR A 204 -10.05 -4.01 0.26
C TYR A 204 -9.13 -5.19 0.62
N ALA A 205 -8.81 -6.06 -0.34
CA ALA A 205 -7.89 -7.18 -0.11
C ALA A 205 -6.48 -6.69 0.29
N THR A 206 -5.99 -5.63 -0.34
CA THR A 206 -4.71 -5.01 0.01
C THR A 206 -4.75 -4.39 1.40
N TYR A 207 -5.84 -3.70 1.75
CA TYR A 207 -6.03 -3.10 3.07
C TYR A 207 -6.00 -4.18 4.18
N VAL A 208 -6.74 -5.28 4.00
CA VAL A 208 -6.74 -6.42 4.92
C VAL A 208 -5.33 -7.01 5.04
N GLN A 209 -4.65 -7.22 3.91
CA GLN A 209 -3.28 -7.75 3.88
C GLN A 209 -2.29 -6.85 4.63
N GLN A 210 -2.42 -5.53 4.48
CA GLN A 210 -1.58 -4.56 5.18
C GLN A 210 -1.86 -4.55 6.67
N LYS A 211 -3.14 -4.54 7.07
CA LYS A 211 -3.55 -4.61 8.49
C LYS A 211 -2.99 -5.83 9.21
N LEU A 212 -2.99 -6.98 8.55
CA LEU A 212 -2.41 -8.23 9.09
C LEU A 212 -0.88 -8.19 9.19
N SER A 213 -0.25 -7.31 8.41
CA SER A 213 1.20 -7.14 8.35
C SER A 213 1.70 -5.98 9.23
N ILE A 214 0.82 -5.34 10.02
CA ILE A 214 1.23 -4.23 10.91
C ILE A 214 2.05 -4.78 12.07
N THR A 215 3.30 -4.32 12.17
CA THR A 215 4.04 -4.31 13.44
C THR A 215 3.59 -3.07 14.23
N PRO A 216 3.07 -3.20 15.46
CA PRO A 216 2.67 -2.04 16.27
C PRO A 216 3.85 -1.10 16.47
N ASN A 217 3.77 0.14 15.97
CA ASN A 217 4.85 1.12 16.11
C ASN A 217 4.58 2.07 17.29
N ALA A 218 5.58 2.27 18.15
CA ALA A 218 5.40 3.02 19.40
C ALA A 218 5.62 4.55 19.33
N THR A 219 6.12 5.13 18.23
CA THR A 219 6.20 6.61 18.11
C THR A 219 4.99 7.16 17.33
N PRO A 220 4.40 8.30 17.74
CA PRO A 220 3.27 8.91 17.02
C PRO A 220 3.58 9.17 15.55
N GLN A 221 4.83 9.55 15.25
CA GLN A 221 5.28 9.84 13.89
C GLN A 221 5.41 8.58 13.02
N GLN A 222 5.95 7.47 13.56
CA GLN A 222 6.01 6.19 12.83
C GLN A 222 4.64 5.51 12.71
N ALA A 223 3.79 5.66 13.72
CA ALA A 223 2.41 5.19 13.68
C ALA A 223 1.61 5.92 12.60
N GLN A 224 1.76 7.25 12.51
CA GLN A 224 1.13 8.05 11.46
C GLN A 224 1.63 7.65 10.06
N GLN A 225 2.94 7.45 9.89
CA GLN A 225 3.51 6.99 8.61
C GLN A 225 2.97 5.61 8.20
N GLN A 226 2.83 4.68 9.15
CA GLN A 226 2.29 3.35 8.89
C GLN A 226 0.78 3.39 8.61
N GLN A 227 0.03 4.24 9.30
CA GLN A 227 -1.39 4.47 9.02
C GLN A 227 -1.59 5.06 7.63
N MET A 228 -0.76 6.04 7.24
CA MET A 228 -0.76 6.59 5.89
C MET A 228 -0.51 5.48 4.88
N MET A 229 0.50 4.62 5.07
CA MET A 229 0.74 3.49 4.18
C MET A 229 -0.43 2.51 4.11
N THR A 230 -1.07 2.22 5.26
CA THR A 230 -2.19 1.27 5.37
C THR A 230 -3.44 1.73 4.62
N TRP A 231 -3.65 3.05 4.49
CA TRP A 231 -4.82 3.61 3.82
C TRP A 231 -4.52 4.10 2.41
N MET A 232 -3.37 4.76 2.23
CA MET A 232 -2.99 5.39 0.98
C MET A 232 -2.67 4.36 -0.10
N MET A 233 -1.93 3.29 0.21
CA MET A 233 -1.55 2.29 -0.79
C MET A 233 -2.76 1.55 -1.37
N PRO A 234 -3.72 1.06 -0.57
CA PRO A 234 -4.94 0.48 -1.10
C PRO A 234 -5.73 1.43 -2.00
N LEU A 235 -5.85 2.71 -1.63
CA LEU A 235 -6.53 3.71 -2.44
C LEU A 235 -5.81 3.98 -3.77
N ILE A 236 -4.48 4.05 -3.75
CA ILE A 236 -3.68 4.16 -4.97
C ILE A 236 -3.88 2.92 -5.85
N LEU A 237 -3.91 1.71 -5.27
CA LEU A 237 -4.16 0.50 -6.05
C LEU A 237 -5.58 0.43 -6.61
N VAL A 238 -6.59 0.93 -5.90
CA VAL A 238 -7.95 1.11 -6.46
C VAL A 238 -7.86 2.01 -7.69
N TRP A 239 -7.24 3.19 -7.55
CA TRP A 239 -7.13 4.15 -8.65
C TRP A 239 -6.37 3.58 -9.86
N ILE A 240 -5.25 2.91 -9.63
CA ILE A 240 -4.49 2.22 -10.69
C ILE A 240 -5.37 1.13 -11.33
N SER A 241 -6.07 0.33 -10.53
CA SER A 241 -6.93 -0.75 -11.04
C SER A 241 -8.11 -0.24 -11.87
N LEU A 242 -8.50 1.03 -11.75
CA LEU A 242 -9.50 1.65 -12.64
C LEU A 242 -8.97 1.97 -14.03
N SER A 243 -7.65 2.07 -14.18
CA SER A 243 -7.01 2.42 -15.46
C SER A 243 -6.42 1.20 -16.18
N LEU A 244 -6.19 0.10 -15.46
CA LEU A 244 -5.55 -1.09 -16.00
C LEU A 244 -6.58 -2.14 -16.45
N PRO A 245 -6.20 -3.06 -17.36
CA PRO A 245 -7.03 -4.20 -17.74
C PRO A 245 -7.44 -5.02 -16.52
N SER A 246 -8.69 -5.48 -16.49
CA SER A 246 -9.25 -6.19 -15.33
C SER A 246 -8.55 -7.52 -15.06
N GLY A 247 -7.87 -8.15 -16.03
CA GLY A 247 -7.01 -9.32 -15.79
C GLY A 247 -5.88 -9.06 -14.77
N VAL A 248 -5.39 -7.82 -14.70
CA VAL A 248 -4.40 -7.40 -13.69
C VAL A 248 -5.04 -7.35 -12.30
N GLY A 249 -6.29 -6.89 -12.21
CA GLY A 249 -7.07 -6.89 -10.98
C GLY A 249 -7.35 -8.30 -10.46
N VAL A 250 -7.70 -9.23 -11.35
CA VAL A 250 -7.88 -10.66 -11.02
C VAL A 250 -6.60 -11.23 -10.40
N TYR A 251 -5.45 -10.96 -11.02
CA TYR A 251 -4.14 -11.34 -10.46
C TYR A 251 -3.90 -10.76 -9.06
N TRP A 252 -4.23 -9.48 -8.84
CA TRP A 252 -4.05 -8.85 -7.53
C TRP A 252 -4.92 -9.49 -6.46
N VAL A 253 -6.19 -9.77 -6.76
CA VAL A 253 -7.09 -10.45 -5.83
C VAL A 253 -6.56 -11.85 -5.51
N ALA A 254 -6.20 -12.65 -6.53
CA ALA A 254 -5.62 -13.98 -6.35
C ALA A 254 -4.33 -13.96 -5.52
N THR A 255 -3.45 -13.00 -5.78
CA THR A 255 -2.22 -12.75 -5.01
C THR A 255 -2.52 -12.44 -3.54
N ASN A 256 -3.47 -11.55 -3.27
CA ASN A 256 -3.82 -11.18 -1.89
C ASN A 256 -4.44 -12.35 -1.14
N ILE A 257 -5.31 -13.12 -1.78
CA ILE A 257 -5.89 -14.35 -1.23
C ILE A 257 -4.79 -15.33 -0.85
N PHE A 258 -3.84 -15.60 -1.75
CA PHE A 258 -2.70 -16.48 -1.44
C PHE A 258 -1.88 -15.93 -0.27
N THR A 259 -1.61 -14.63 -0.26
CA THR A 259 -0.82 -13.97 0.79
C THR A 259 -1.52 -14.10 2.15
N LEU A 260 -2.86 -14.04 2.18
CA LEU A 260 -3.67 -14.28 3.37
C LEU A 260 -3.56 -15.74 3.85
N PHE A 261 -3.57 -16.72 2.94
CA PHE A 261 -3.33 -18.12 3.30
C PHE A 261 -1.90 -18.35 3.83
N ALA A 262 -0.90 -17.75 3.20
CA ALA A 262 0.49 -17.86 3.65
C ALA A 262 0.70 -17.21 5.01
N SER A 263 0.09 -16.04 5.27
CA SER A 263 0.15 -15.40 6.58
C SER A 263 -0.58 -16.24 7.64
N TYR A 264 -1.72 -16.86 7.29
CA TYR A 264 -2.46 -17.77 8.16
C TYR A 264 -1.57 -18.91 8.65
N TYR A 265 -0.83 -19.52 7.71
CA TYR A 265 0.05 -20.64 7.98
C TYR A 265 1.16 -20.28 8.98
N VAL A 266 1.74 -19.08 8.87
CA VAL A 266 2.87 -18.65 9.72
C VAL A 266 2.43 -18.12 11.10
N TYR A 267 1.34 -17.34 11.15
CA TYR A 267 0.86 -16.75 12.40
C TYR A 267 -0.01 -17.72 13.22
N GLY A 268 -0.60 -18.74 12.60
CA GLY A 268 -1.32 -19.84 13.25
C GLY A 268 -2.61 -19.42 13.98
N ARG A 269 -3.41 -20.41 14.44
CA ARG A 269 -4.78 -20.21 14.98
C ARG A 269 -4.88 -19.18 16.14
N ARG A 270 -3.79 -18.94 16.88
CA ARG A 270 -3.70 -17.91 17.94
C ARG A 270 -3.57 -16.48 17.42
N GLY A 271 -2.99 -16.26 16.23
CA GLY A 271 -3.09 -14.98 15.52
C GLY A 271 -4.48 -14.76 14.89
N LEU A 272 -5.15 -15.86 14.53
CA LEU A 272 -6.45 -15.91 13.86
C LEU A 272 -7.67 -15.53 14.68
N GLY A 273 -7.61 -15.62 16.02
CA GLY A 273 -8.72 -15.23 16.89
C GLY A 273 -9.14 -13.76 16.72
N SER A 274 -8.24 -12.92 16.18
CA SER A 274 -8.46 -11.50 15.95
C SER A 274 -8.87 -11.12 14.51
N TRP A 275 -8.81 -12.05 13.54
CA TRP A 275 -8.92 -11.70 12.12
C TRP A 275 -10.35 -11.43 11.67
N TRP A 276 -11.35 -12.02 12.34
CA TRP A 276 -12.76 -11.69 12.10
C TRP A 276 -13.02 -10.20 12.28
N HIS A 277 -12.33 -9.53 13.21
CA HIS A 277 -12.45 -8.08 13.42
C HIS A 277 -11.71 -7.24 12.36
N VAL A 278 -10.74 -7.83 11.65
CA VAL A 278 -9.98 -7.18 10.56
C VAL A 278 -10.70 -7.37 9.22
N LEU A 279 -11.30 -8.55 9.00
CA LEU A 279 -12.13 -8.86 7.84
C LEU A 279 -13.49 -8.17 7.97
N LEU A 280 -14.19 -8.38 9.09
CA LEU A 280 -15.46 -7.75 9.39
C LEU A 280 -15.23 -6.81 10.58
N PRO A 281 -15.09 -5.49 10.37
CA PRO A 281 -15.01 -4.52 11.46
C PRO A 281 -16.36 -4.43 12.18
N LEU A 282 -16.71 -5.49 12.92
CA LEU A 282 -17.84 -5.52 13.82
C LEU A 282 -17.50 -4.60 15.00
N PRO A 283 -18.45 -3.77 15.48
CA PRO A 283 -18.26 -2.98 16.68
C PRO A 283 -17.84 -3.92 17.83
N THR A 284 -16.62 -3.76 18.34
CA THR A 284 -16.25 -4.42 19.58
C THR A 284 -17.08 -3.82 20.70
N PRO A 285 -17.69 -4.62 21.60
CA PRO A 285 -18.38 -4.06 22.77
C PRO A 285 -17.37 -3.20 23.54
N THR A 286 -17.69 -1.91 23.68
CA THR A 286 -16.89 -0.95 24.45
C THR A 286 -16.59 -1.59 25.81
N PRO A 287 -15.31 -1.75 26.21
CA PRO A 287 -14.99 -2.23 27.54
C PRO A 287 -15.70 -1.32 28.54
N ALA A 288 -16.52 -1.90 29.41
CA ALA A 288 -17.22 -1.15 30.44
C ALA A 288 -16.17 -0.34 31.22
N PRO A 289 -16.38 0.97 31.43
CA PRO A 289 -15.40 1.80 32.11
C PRO A 289 -15.07 1.19 33.48
N ALA A 290 -13.77 1.00 33.72
CA ALA A 290 -13.26 0.44 34.96
C ALA A 290 -13.83 1.22 36.18
N PRO A 291 -14.15 0.53 37.29
CA PRO A 291 -14.85 1.12 38.44
C PRO A 291 -14.15 2.37 39.03
N ALA A 292 -12.85 2.55 38.78
CA ALA A 292 -12.08 3.73 39.20
C ALA A 292 -12.49 5.05 38.49
N ALA A 293 -13.09 5.00 37.29
CA ALA A 293 -13.54 6.19 36.59
C ALA A 293 -14.88 6.73 37.13
N ARG A 294 -15.74 5.85 37.68
CA ARG A 294 -17.00 6.25 38.32
C ARG A 294 -16.76 7.03 39.62
N SER A 295 -15.79 6.61 40.43
CA SER A 295 -15.49 7.27 41.70
C SER A 295 -14.87 8.65 41.51
N GLN A 296 -14.07 8.89 40.47
CA GLN A 296 -13.55 10.22 40.14
C GLN A 296 -14.61 11.18 39.57
N GLN A 297 -15.56 10.67 38.77
CA GLN A 297 -16.68 11.47 38.25
C GLN A 297 -17.70 11.82 39.33
N GLN A 298 -17.95 10.93 40.29
CA GLN A 298 -18.82 11.20 41.44
C GLN A 298 -18.19 12.22 42.39
N ALA A 299 -16.90 12.10 42.69
CA ALA A 299 -16.18 13.05 43.55
C ALA A 299 -16.05 14.46 42.92
N ALA A 300 -16.04 14.57 41.58
CA ALA A 300 -16.04 15.85 40.88
C ALA A 300 -17.44 16.51 40.83
N ALA A 301 -18.51 15.71 40.89
CA ALA A 301 -19.88 16.21 40.92
C ALA A 301 -20.23 16.81 42.29
N GLU A 302 -19.86 16.13 43.39
CA GLU A 302 -20.06 16.65 44.76
C GLU A 302 -19.30 17.97 45.01
N LYS A 303 -18.13 18.14 44.38
CA LYS A 303 -17.31 19.35 44.53
C LYS A 303 -17.89 20.59 43.85
N ASN A 304 -18.76 20.42 42.86
CA ASN A 304 -19.42 21.53 42.15
C ASN A 304 -20.74 21.95 42.80
N GLU A 305 -21.42 21.06 43.53
CA GLU A 305 -22.63 21.45 44.29
C GLU A 305 -22.29 22.26 45.54
N GLN A 306 -21.08 22.10 46.09
CA GLN A 306 -20.68 22.80 47.32
C GLN A 306 -20.10 24.22 47.10
N SER A 307 -19.91 24.64 45.84
CA SER A 307 -19.40 25.99 45.51
C SER A 307 -20.47 27.03 45.21
N ASP A 308 -21.76 26.66 45.22
CA ASP A 308 -22.88 27.56 44.85
C ASP A 308 -23.65 28.13 46.06
N ASP A 309 -23.28 27.78 47.30
CA ASP A 309 -24.00 28.18 48.52
C ASP A 309 -23.43 29.43 49.23
N ASP A 310 -22.46 30.14 48.63
CA ASP A 310 -21.77 31.27 49.26
C ASP A 310 -21.95 32.59 48.47
N ARG A 311 -23.21 33.05 48.32
CA ARG A 311 -23.54 34.35 47.72
C ARG A 311 -24.33 35.24 48.70
N PRO A 312 -23.84 36.45 49.06
CA PRO A 312 -24.51 37.27 50.06
C PRO A 312 -25.79 37.93 49.54
N GLU A 313 -26.79 37.97 50.41
CA GLU A 313 -28.11 38.59 50.23
C GLU A 313 -28.03 40.03 49.68
N ARG A 314 -28.85 40.32 48.66
CA ARG A 314 -29.16 41.69 48.24
C ARG A 314 -30.63 42.00 48.52
N VAL A 315 -30.80 43.07 49.28
CA VAL A 315 -32.02 43.74 49.77
C VAL A 315 -33.13 43.84 48.73
N THR A 316 -34.35 43.53 49.19
CA THR A 316 -35.64 43.56 48.52
C THR A 316 -36.21 44.96 48.27
N ALA A 317 -36.84 45.19 47.10
CA ALA A 317 -37.96 46.14 46.92
C ALA A 317 -38.86 45.65 45.75
N PRO A 318 -40.20 45.88 45.78
CA PRO A 318 -41.15 44.87 45.31
C PRO A 318 -41.82 45.13 43.94
N ALA A 319 -42.17 44.01 43.31
CA ALA A 319 -43.27 43.71 42.38
C ALA A 319 -43.88 44.82 41.50
N SER A 320 -43.73 44.67 40.17
CA SER A 320 -44.83 44.98 39.26
C SER A 320 -44.95 43.96 38.11
N LYS A 321 -46.21 43.59 37.86
CA LYS A 321 -46.70 42.52 36.98
C LYS A 321 -46.31 42.75 35.52
N VAL A 322 -45.95 41.70 34.79
CA VAL A 322 -46.14 41.67 33.33
C VAL A 322 -46.92 40.41 32.95
N ARG A 323 -48.18 40.64 32.58
CA ARG A 323 -49.05 39.66 31.92
C ARG A 323 -48.84 39.81 30.41
N ALA A 324 -48.85 38.65 29.74
CA ALA A 324 -48.79 38.37 28.31
C ALA A 324 -49.19 39.50 27.33
N ALA A 325 -48.51 39.54 26.16
CA ALA A 325 -49.12 39.18 24.87
C ALA A 325 -48.26 39.60 23.67
N HIS A 326 -48.22 38.71 22.66
CA HIS A 326 -48.29 38.96 21.21
C HIS A 326 -47.66 40.24 20.62
N GLY A 327 -46.78 40.07 19.62
CA GLY A 327 -46.49 41.19 18.72
C GLY A 327 -45.39 40.97 17.70
N LYS A 328 -45.77 40.47 16.53
CA LYS A 328 -45.03 40.44 15.26
C LYS A 328 -44.25 41.73 14.93
N ARG A 329 -43.26 41.53 14.05
CA ARG A 329 -42.75 42.39 12.94
C ARG A 329 -41.47 43.22 13.18
N ARG A 330 -40.43 42.77 12.46
CA ARG A 330 -39.83 43.43 11.28
C ARG A 330 -39.19 44.81 11.52
N GLY A 331 -37.86 44.88 11.52
CA GLY A 331 -37.11 46.13 11.59
C GLY A 331 -35.69 46.02 11.01
N LYS A 332 -35.60 46.34 9.73
CA LYS A 332 -34.41 46.38 8.85
C LYS A 332 -33.47 47.54 9.20
N ARG A 333 -32.16 47.33 9.01
CA ARG A 333 -31.04 48.28 8.69
C ARG A 333 -29.90 48.25 9.73
N LYS A 334 -28.69 47.81 9.36
CA LYS A 334 -27.68 48.42 8.46
C LYS A 334 -26.88 49.50 9.20
N ASN A 335 -25.59 49.25 9.44
CA ASN A 335 -24.42 49.93 8.86
C ASN A 335 -23.28 50.20 9.86
N ARG A 336 -22.05 50.05 9.33
CA ARG A 336 -20.75 50.68 9.71
C ARG A 336 -20.11 50.17 11.00
N ARG A 337 -18.85 49.74 11.03
CA ARG A 337 -17.69 49.92 10.14
C ARG A 337 -16.87 48.65 10.09
#